data_AF-X0WZY2-F1
#
_entry.id   AF-X0WZY2-F1
#
_cell.length_a   1.000
_cell.length_b   1.000
_cell.length_c   1.000
_cell.angle_alpha   90.00
_cell.angle_beta   90.00
_cell.angle_gamma   90.00
#
_symmetry.space_group_name_H-M   'P 1'
#
loop_
_entity.id
_entity.type
_entity.pdbx_description
1 polymer ?
#
loop_
_entity_poly.entity_id
_entity_poly.type
_entity_poly.pdbx_seq_one_letter_code
_entity_poly.pdbx_strand_id
1 'polypeptide(L)'
;FFAEDYDGEVNVVLSQRQPGSAIKPITYLTAFKKGYSPAYVLVDVETEFAVGGERSYKPVNYDGNFRGPVQVRFALGSSLNIPAVKMLQLVGLRDMLQVAHEVGLETLEPTEENMRRFGLSIALGGGEVRLIDLASAYSAFANGGEKINPVVITKVEDARGKTIWEYKEERKKQVMSEEEAFLINHVLSDNNARLLTFGANSYLNMGSEIAVKTGTTNDKRDNWTIGWSDSILVGVWVGNNDNSPMKQ
;
A
#
# COMPACT_ATOMS: atom_id res chain seq x y z
N PHE A 1 2.80 -18.89 22.10
CA PHE A 1 3.06 -19.68 20.88
C PHE A 1 2.07 -20.82 20.77
N PHE A 2 2.09 -21.84 21.63
CA PHE A 2 1.12 -22.95 21.55
C PHE A 2 -0.25 -22.68 22.20
N ALA A 3 -0.72 -21.44 22.18
CA ALA A 3 -1.97 -21.08 22.84
C ALA A 3 -3.12 -21.22 21.85
N GLU A 4 -3.93 -22.27 22.02
CA GLU A 4 -5.06 -22.60 21.13
C GLU A 4 -6.24 -21.61 21.26
N ASP A 5 -6.28 -20.81 22.31
CA ASP A 5 -7.37 -19.88 22.62
C ASP A 5 -7.22 -18.49 21.96
N TYR A 6 -6.06 -18.19 21.37
CA TYR A 6 -5.82 -16.92 20.66
C TYR A 6 -4.88 -17.04 19.45
N ASP A 7 -4.70 -18.24 18.89
CA ASP A 7 -3.82 -18.53 17.75
C ASP A 7 -2.39 -17.98 17.93
N GLY A 8 -1.76 -18.29 19.08
CA GLY A 8 -0.48 -17.72 19.48
C GLY A 8 0.71 -18.05 18.58
N GLU A 9 0.53 -18.93 17.60
CA GLU A 9 1.47 -19.35 16.56
C GLU A 9 1.36 -18.52 15.27
N VAL A 10 0.28 -17.75 15.10
CA VAL A 10 0.04 -16.96 13.90
C VAL A 10 0.93 -15.73 13.89
N ASN A 11 1.84 -15.68 12.91
CA ASN A 11 2.61 -14.48 12.62
C ASN A 11 1.96 -13.70 11.47
N VAL A 12 1.08 -12.76 11.82
CA VAL A 12 0.36 -11.95 10.82
C VAL A 12 1.27 -11.10 9.94
N VAL A 13 2.48 -10.78 10.41
CA VAL A 13 3.46 -10.02 9.63
C VAL A 13 3.86 -10.78 8.35
N LEU A 14 3.81 -12.11 8.40
CA LEU A 14 4.16 -13.02 7.31
C LEU A 14 2.93 -13.65 6.63
N SER A 15 1.73 -13.46 7.16
CA SER A 15 0.49 -13.96 6.57
C SER A 15 0.04 -13.10 5.40
N GLN A 16 -0.55 -13.72 4.38
CA GLN A 16 -1.21 -12.99 3.29
C GLN A 16 -2.54 -12.43 3.80
N ARG A 17 -2.73 -11.12 3.61
CA ARG A 17 -3.90 -10.35 4.04
C ARG A 17 -4.23 -9.28 3.01
N GLN A 18 -5.49 -8.87 2.94
CA GLN A 18 -5.88 -7.80 2.02
C GLN A 18 -5.37 -6.44 2.55
N PRO A 19 -4.55 -5.70 1.79
CA PRO A 19 -3.99 -4.42 2.25
C PRO A 19 -5.01 -3.28 2.23
N GLY A 20 -6.19 -3.51 1.63
CA GLY A 20 -7.18 -2.48 1.39
C GLY A 20 -6.58 -1.28 0.64
N SER A 21 -6.96 -0.08 1.07
CA SER A 21 -6.42 1.18 0.52
C SER A 21 -4.90 1.39 0.69
N ALA A 22 -4.17 0.56 1.44
CA ALA A 22 -2.71 0.67 1.54
C ALA A 22 -2.02 0.24 0.23
N ILE A 23 -2.72 -0.33 -0.75
CA ILE A 23 -2.13 -0.59 -2.07
C ILE A 23 -2.09 0.66 -2.96
N LYS A 24 -2.90 1.69 -2.67
CA LYS A 24 -3.08 2.85 -3.55
C LYS A 24 -1.77 3.56 -3.95
N PRO A 25 -0.79 3.78 -3.05
CA PRO A 25 0.48 4.38 -3.45
C PRO A 25 1.16 3.67 -4.61
N ILE A 26 1.00 2.34 -4.75
CA ILE A 26 1.52 1.58 -5.89
C ILE A 26 0.81 1.98 -7.19
N THR A 27 -0.53 2.06 -7.19
CA THR A 27 -1.30 2.53 -8.35
C THR A 27 -0.90 3.94 -8.78
N TYR A 28 -0.71 4.85 -7.83
CA TYR A 28 -0.31 6.23 -8.13
C TYR A 28 1.17 6.35 -8.52
N LEU A 29 2.05 5.50 -7.98
CA LEU A 29 3.43 5.38 -8.46
C LEU A 29 3.45 4.93 -9.93
N THR A 30 2.64 3.95 -10.31
CA THR A 30 2.50 3.54 -11.73
C THR A 30 2.03 4.72 -12.59
N ALA A 31 1.16 5.59 -12.07
CA ALA A 31 0.73 6.79 -12.77
C ALA A 31 1.89 7.79 -12.96
N PHE A 32 2.68 8.01 -11.92
CA PHE A 32 3.83 8.93 -11.99
C PHE A 32 4.89 8.43 -12.97
N LYS A 33 5.17 7.11 -12.98
CA LYS A 33 6.01 6.45 -13.99
C LYS A 33 5.53 6.65 -15.43
N LYS A 34 4.23 6.86 -15.62
CA LYS A 34 3.59 7.15 -16.92
C LYS A 34 3.45 8.64 -17.24
N GLY A 35 4.03 9.52 -16.41
CA GLY A 35 4.02 10.96 -16.63
C GLY A 35 2.78 11.70 -16.11
N TYR A 36 1.89 11.03 -15.38
CA TYR A 36 0.84 11.73 -14.64
C TYR A 36 1.46 12.49 -13.46
N SER A 37 0.83 13.58 -13.02
CA SER A 37 1.30 14.39 -11.90
C SER A 37 0.26 14.47 -10.79
N PRO A 38 0.64 14.89 -9.56
CA PRO A 38 -0.33 15.13 -8.50
C PRO A 38 -1.40 16.18 -8.84
N ALA A 39 -1.18 17.03 -9.83
CA ALA A 39 -2.13 18.04 -10.30
C ALA A 39 -3.15 17.49 -11.33
N TYR A 40 -2.95 16.28 -11.85
CA TYR A 40 -3.90 15.65 -12.78
C TYR A 40 -5.27 15.50 -12.12
N VAL A 41 -6.34 15.81 -12.85
CA VAL A 41 -7.71 15.81 -12.32
C VAL A 41 -8.41 14.50 -12.67
N LEU A 42 -8.92 13.83 -11.64
CA LEU A 42 -9.83 12.69 -11.74
C LEU A 42 -11.23 13.14 -11.31
N VAL A 43 -12.26 12.45 -11.77
CA VAL A 43 -13.65 12.78 -11.40
C VAL A 43 -14.17 11.78 -10.38
N ASP A 44 -14.41 12.22 -9.16
CA ASP A 44 -15.00 11.46 -8.05
C ASP A 44 -16.53 11.61 -8.05
N VAL A 45 -17.20 10.78 -8.85
CA VAL A 45 -18.67 10.68 -8.97
C VAL A 45 -19.06 9.21 -8.98
N GLU A 46 -20.31 8.89 -8.65
CA GLU A 46 -20.81 7.52 -8.78
C GLU A 46 -20.44 6.96 -10.16
N THR A 47 -19.73 5.84 -10.17
CA THR A 47 -19.19 5.25 -11.39
C THR A 47 -19.41 3.74 -11.34
N GLU A 48 -20.05 3.24 -12.39
CA GLU A 48 -20.19 1.82 -12.66
C GLU A 48 -19.13 1.40 -13.65
N PHE A 49 -18.24 0.49 -13.25
CA PHE A 49 -17.20 -0.03 -14.12
C PHE A 49 -17.67 -1.34 -14.73
N ALA A 50 -17.65 -1.40 -16.07
CA ALA A 50 -17.91 -2.64 -16.78
C ALA A 50 -16.75 -3.61 -16.56
N VAL A 51 -17.06 -4.79 -16.02
CA VAL A 51 -16.12 -5.90 -15.86
C VAL A 51 -16.61 -7.01 -16.78
N GLY A 52 -15.84 -7.36 -17.80
CA GLY A 52 -16.29 -8.20 -18.91
C GLY A 52 -16.85 -9.55 -18.43
N GLY A 53 -18.11 -9.83 -18.73
CA GLY A 53 -18.78 -11.09 -18.38
C GLY A 53 -19.21 -11.24 -16.92
N GLU A 54 -18.97 -10.24 -16.08
CA GLU A 54 -19.32 -10.25 -14.65
C GLU A 54 -20.35 -9.16 -14.30
N ARG A 55 -20.83 -9.20 -13.05
CA ARG A 55 -21.57 -8.06 -12.49
C ARG A 55 -20.67 -6.84 -12.52
N SER A 56 -21.25 -5.70 -12.88
CA SER A 56 -20.56 -4.43 -12.87
C SER A 56 -19.99 -4.11 -11.49
N TYR A 57 -18.83 -3.45 -11.47
CA TYR A 57 -18.15 -3.07 -10.24
C TYR A 57 -18.52 -1.62 -9.88
N LYS A 58 -19.13 -1.42 -8.72
CA LYS A 58 -19.52 -0.11 -8.17
C LYS A 58 -18.79 0.15 -6.85
N PRO A 59 -17.56 0.70 -6.88
CA PRO A 59 -16.87 1.11 -5.67
C PRO A 59 -17.56 2.35 -5.05
N VAL A 60 -17.58 2.41 -3.72
CA VAL A 60 -18.04 3.58 -2.95
C VAL A 60 -16.88 4.16 -2.15
N ASN A 61 -16.88 5.47 -1.92
CA ASN A 61 -15.94 6.09 -0.98
C ASN A 61 -16.29 5.69 0.46
N TYR A 62 -15.28 5.70 1.34
CA TYR A 62 -15.45 5.29 2.74
C TYR A 62 -16.57 6.06 3.46
N ASP A 63 -16.70 7.36 3.16
CA ASP A 63 -17.71 8.25 3.73
C ASP A 63 -18.99 8.35 2.90
N GLY A 64 -19.09 7.59 1.80
CA GLY A 64 -20.23 7.61 0.88
C GLY A 64 -20.38 8.88 0.03
N ASN A 65 -19.49 9.87 0.18
CA ASN A 65 -19.62 11.15 -0.52
C ASN A 65 -18.87 11.17 -1.86
N PHE A 66 -19.33 12.03 -2.76
CA PHE A 66 -18.70 12.32 -4.05
C PHE A 66 -18.19 13.77 -4.09
N ARG A 67 -16.97 13.99 -4.59
CA ARG A 67 -16.32 15.31 -4.60
C ARG A 67 -16.26 15.96 -5.98
N GLY A 68 -16.75 15.30 -7.03
CA GLY A 68 -16.63 15.78 -8.40
C GLY A 68 -15.15 15.82 -8.84
N PRO A 69 -14.72 16.81 -9.62
CA PRO A 69 -13.31 16.94 -10.03
C PRO A 69 -12.37 17.09 -8.83
N VAL A 70 -11.41 16.17 -8.70
CA VAL A 70 -10.39 16.16 -7.64
C VAL A 70 -9.00 15.93 -8.26
N GLN A 71 -7.99 16.64 -7.76
CA GLN A 71 -6.61 16.37 -8.20
C GLN A 71 -6.11 15.05 -7.59
N VAL A 72 -5.20 14.37 -8.27
CA VAL A 72 -4.54 13.15 -7.81
C VAL A 72 -3.96 13.30 -6.41
N ARG A 73 -3.40 14.48 -6.09
CA ARG A 73 -2.93 14.82 -4.73
C ARG A 73 -3.99 14.58 -3.67
N PHE A 74 -5.17 15.18 -3.83
CA PHE A 74 -6.26 15.06 -2.86
C PHE A 74 -6.89 13.67 -2.89
N ALA A 75 -6.96 13.04 -4.07
CA ALA A 75 -7.48 11.68 -4.19
C ALA A 75 -6.62 10.64 -3.45
N LEU A 76 -5.30 10.68 -3.62
CA LEU A 76 -4.36 9.79 -2.91
C LEU A 76 -4.31 10.15 -1.41
N GLY A 77 -4.12 11.43 -1.08
CA GLY A 77 -4.04 11.89 0.32
C GLY A 77 -5.30 11.54 1.11
N SER A 78 -6.47 11.84 0.57
CA SER A 78 -7.75 11.51 1.20
C SER A 78 -8.21 10.07 0.94
N SER A 79 -7.38 9.25 0.29
CA SER A 79 -7.64 7.83 0.05
C SER A 79 -9.00 7.55 -0.59
N LEU A 80 -9.38 8.33 -1.60
CA LEU A 80 -10.66 8.17 -2.31
C LEU A 80 -10.65 6.87 -3.13
N ASN A 81 -11.75 6.13 -3.14
CA ASN A 81 -11.83 4.81 -3.78
C ASN A 81 -12.06 4.94 -5.28
N ILE A 82 -13.01 5.76 -5.70
CA ILE A 82 -13.41 5.86 -7.11
C ILE A 82 -12.27 6.45 -7.97
N PRO A 83 -11.58 7.53 -7.57
CA PRO A 83 -10.42 8.02 -8.30
C PRO A 83 -9.28 7.00 -8.38
N ALA A 84 -9.05 6.19 -7.34
CA ALA A 84 -8.00 5.15 -7.38
C ALA A 84 -8.32 4.08 -8.44
N VAL A 85 -9.58 3.66 -8.53
CA VAL A 85 -10.03 2.70 -9.56
C VAL A 85 -9.93 3.32 -10.96
N LYS A 86 -10.32 4.59 -11.13
CA LYS A 86 -10.15 5.31 -12.40
C LYS A 86 -8.68 5.43 -12.79
N MET A 87 -7.80 5.71 -11.83
CA MET A 87 -6.37 5.77 -12.08
C MET A 87 -5.84 4.41 -12.52
N LEU A 88 -6.24 3.31 -11.87
CA LEU A 88 -5.89 1.95 -12.32
C LEU A 88 -6.35 1.68 -13.76
N GLN A 89 -7.54 2.12 -14.13
CA GLN A 89 -8.04 1.98 -15.50
C GLN A 89 -7.18 2.77 -16.51
N LEU A 90 -6.69 3.95 -16.15
CA LEU A 90 -5.80 4.77 -16.98
C LEU A 90 -4.39 4.16 -17.10
N VAL A 91 -3.83 3.67 -15.99
CA VAL A 91 -2.47 3.12 -15.99
C VAL A 91 -2.41 1.67 -16.47
N GLY A 92 -3.51 0.92 -16.39
CA GLY A 92 -3.58 -0.48 -16.78
C GLY A 92 -3.17 -1.44 -15.67
N LEU A 93 -3.87 -2.58 -15.60
CA LEU A 93 -3.64 -3.62 -14.58
C LEU A 93 -2.23 -4.20 -14.65
N ARG A 94 -1.78 -4.60 -15.85
CA ARG A 94 -0.46 -5.24 -16.04
C ARG A 94 0.67 -4.35 -15.53
N ASP A 95 0.63 -3.06 -15.83
CA ASP A 95 1.69 -2.13 -15.41
C ASP A 95 1.66 -1.86 -13.90
N MET A 96 0.47 -1.85 -13.29
CA MET A 96 0.35 -1.76 -11.84
C MET A 96 0.92 -3.00 -11.14
N LEU A 97 0.60 -4.21 -11.65
CA LEU A 97 1.17 -5.47 -11.14
C LEU A 97 2.69 -5.53 -11.34
N GLN A 98 3.20 -5.08 -12.48
CA GLN A 98 4.63 -5.01 -12.75
C GLN A 98 5.34 -4.11 -11.72
N VAL A 99 4.82 -2.90 -11.48
CA VAL A 99 5.37 -1.98 -10.47
C VAL A 99 5.26 -2.59 -9.06
N ALA A 100 4.14 -3.24 -8.74
CA ALA A 100 3.95 -3.91 -7.45
C ALA A 100 5.03 -4.99 -7.21
N HIS A 101 5.29 -5.82 -8.21
CA HIS A 101 6.33 -6.84 -8.15
C HIS A 101 7.74 -6.23 -8.04
N GLU A 102 8.03 -5.19 -8.81
CA GLU A 102 9.33 -4.50 -8.76
C GLU A 102 9.66 -3.95 -7.38
N VAL A 103 8.67 -3.38 -6.68
CA VAL A 103 8.85 -2.89 -5.29
C VAL A 103 8.84 -4.02 -4.25
N GLY A 104 8.59 -5.27 -4.64
CA GLY A 104 8.70 -6.46 -3.78
C GLY A 104 7.39 -7.09 -3.33
N LEU A 105 6.25 -6.75 -3.93
CA LEU A 105 4.98 -7.43 -3.68
C LEU A 105 4.88 -8.69 -4.56
N GLU A 106 5.61 -9.74 -4.18
CA GLU A 106 5.74 -10.97 -4.97
C GLU A 106 4.41 -11.66 -5.28
N THR A 107 3.42 -11.56 -4.37
CA THR A 107 2.08 -12.14 -4.58
C THR A 107 1.30 -11.48 -5.73
N LEU A 108 1.76 -10.32 -6.20
CA LEU A 108 1.14 -9.52 -7.26
C LEU A 108 1.95 -9.53 -8.57
N GLU A 109 2.87 -10.47 -8.75
CA GLU A 109 3.59 -10.64 -10.01
C GLU A 109 2.62 -10.74 -11.21
N PRO A 110 2.88 -10.10 -12.36
CA PRO A 110 2.00 -10.13 -13.53
C PRO A 110 2.06 -11.46 -14.30
N THR A 111 1.91 -12.58 -13.60
CA THR A 111 1.78 -13.92 -14.19
C THR A 111 0.46 -14.04 -14.93
N GLU A 112 0.37 -15.00 -15.86
CA GLU A 112 -0.88 -15.28 -16.58
C GLU A 112 -2.04 -15.65 -15.64
N GLU A 113 -1.75 -16.25 -14.48
CA GLU A 113 -2.75 -16.52 -13.45
C GLU A 113 -3.26 -15.23 -12.81
N ASN A 114 -2.35 -14.37 -12.34
CA ASN A 114 -2.71 -13.10 -11.72
C ASN A 114 -3.43 -12.16 -12.69
N MET A 115 -3.06 -12.18 -13.97
CA MET A 115 -3.76 -11.42 -15.03
C MET A 115 -5.19 -11.90 -15.27
N ARG A 116 -5.53 -13.16 -14.94
CA ARG A 116 -6.91 -13.67 -14.98
C ARG A 116 -7.65 -13.46 -13.67
N ARG A 117 -6.94 -13.54 -12.55
CA ARG A 117 -7.49 -13.45 -11.20
C ARG A 117 -7.86 -12.02 -10.80
N PHE A 118 -7.04 -11.05 -11.19
CA PHE A 118 -7.19 -9.68 -10.73
C PHE A 118 -7.93 -8.80 -11.74
N GLY A 119 -8.75 -7.91 -11.19
CA GLY A 119 -9.45 -6.86 -11.93
C GLY A 119 -9.31 -5.52 -11.22
N LEU A 120 -10.25 -4.61 -11.48
CA LEU A 120 -10.21 -3.24 -10.95
C LEU A 120 -10.24 -3.15 -9.41
N SER A 121 -10.74 -4.18 -8.73
CA SER A 121 -10.75 -4.26 -7.27
C SER A 121 -9.36 -4.27 -6.65
N ILE A 122 -8.30 -4.60 -7.41
CA ILE A 122 -6.93 -4.57 -6.90
C ILE A 122 -6.50 -3.16 -6.50
N ALA A 123 -7.06 -2.09 -7.11
CA ALA A 123 -6.79 -0.71 -6.70
C ALA A 123 -7.23 -0.43 -5.25
N LEU A 124 -8.13 -1.26 -4.72
CA LEU A 124 -8.66 -1.17 -3.36
C LEU A 124 -8.23 -2.35 -2.47
N GLY A 125 -7.21 -3.11 -2.88
CA GLY A 125 -6.62 -4.19 -2.08
C GLY A 125 -7.28 -5.55 -2.27
N GLY A 126 -7.90 -5.81 -3.43
CA GLY A 126 -8.44 -7.12 -3.79
C GLY A 126 -7.41 -8.24 -4.02
N GLY A 127 -6.11 -7.94 -3.87
CA GLY A 127 -5.02 -8.91 -3.87
C GLY A 127 -4.32 -8.94 -2.51
N GLU A 128 -4.10 -10.14 -1.96
CA GLU A 128 -3.48 -10.31 -0.66
C GLU A 128 -1.96 -10.12 -0.73
N VAL A 129 -1.39 -9.48 0.29
CA VAL A 129 0.05 -9.24 0.45
C VAL A 129 0.46 -9.53 1.89
N ARG A 130 1.76 -9.67 2.16
CA ARG A 130 2.28 -9.76 3.53
C ARG A 130 2.62 -8.36 4.05
N LEU A 131 2.46 -8.13 5.35
CA LEU A 131 2.78 -6.83 5.94
C LEU A 131 4.25 -6.48 5.81
N ILE A 132 5.14 -7.47 5.98
CA ILE A 132 6.57 -7.24 5.81
C ILE A 132 6.93 -6.79 4.38
N ASP A 133 6.26 -7.35 3.36
CA ASP A 133 6.51 -6.99 1.96
C ASP A 133 5.99 -5.59 1.65
N LEU A 134 4.80 -5.25 2.15
CA LEU A 134 4.23 -3.92 1.94
C LEU A 134 5.04 -2.85 2.67
N ALA A 135 5.48 -3.11 3.91
CA ALA A 135 6.37 -2.23 4.65
C ALA A 135 7.73 -2.07 3.95
N SER A 136 8.30 -3.16 3.43
CA SER A 136 9.53 -3.14 2.63
C SER A 136 9.36 -2.34 1.33
N ALA A 137 8.24 -2.50 0.61
CA ALA A 137 7.94 -1.72 -0.58
C ALA A 137 7.86 -0.22 -0.27
N TYR A 138 7.29 0.15 0.88
CA TYR A 138 7.18 1.54 1.31
C TYR A 138 8.51 2.15 1.75
N SER A 139 9.51 1.34 2.13
CA SER A 139 10.85 1.88 2.43
C SER A 139 11.46 2.56 1.21
N ALA A 140 11.10 2.09 0.00
CA ALA A 140 11.55 2.71 -1.24
C ALA A 140 11.00 4.14 -1.41
N PHE A 141 9.82 4.45 -0.87
CA PHE A 141 9.36 5.83 -0.81
C PHE A 141 10.21 6.66 0.16
N ALA A 142 10.54 6.10 1.32
CA ALA A 142 11.31 6.79 2.36
C ALA A 142 12.75 7.16 1.95
N ASN A 143 13.39 6.34 1.11
CA ASN A 143 14.84 6.41 0.87
C ASN A 143 15.23 6.81 -0.56
N GLY A 144 14.35 7.48 -1.30
CA GLY A 144 14.66 7.96 -2.66
C GLY A 144 14.57 6.90 -3.77
N GLY A 145 13.92 5.77 -3.50
CA GLY A 145 13.53 4.78 -4.51
C GLY A 145 14.28 3.46 -4.47
N GLU A 146 15.06 3.21 -3.41
CA GLU A 146 15.82 1.98 -3.23
C GLU A 146 15.00 0.91 -2.48
N LYS A 147 14.78 -0.25 -3.11
CA LYS A 147 14.15 -1.38 -2.42
C LYS A 147 15.11 -1.93 -1.35
N ILE A 148 14.63 -2.02 -0.11
CA ILE A 148 15.35 -2.65 1.00
C ILE A 148 14.67 -3.95 1.37
N ASN A 149 15.43 -5.05 1.38
CA ASN A 149 14.97 -6.32 1.95
C ASN A 149 15.21 -6.30 3.47
N PRO A 150 14.20 -6.59 4.31
CA PRO A 150 14.40 -6.63 5.76
C PRO A 150 15.40 -7.70 6.18
N VAL A 151 16.34 -7.33 7.05
CA VAL A 151 17.38 -8.22 7.59
C VAL A 151 17.20 -8.33 9.10
N VAL A 152 16.95 -9.56 9.57
CA VAL A 152 16.69 -9.83 11.01
C VAL A 152 17.95 -10.35 11.72
N ILE A 153 18.80 -11.10 11.00
CA ILE A 153 20.06 -11.65 11.53
C ILE A 153 21.20 -10.90 10.84
N THR A 154 21.99 -10.16 11.61
CA THR A 154 23.14 -9.40 11.09
C THR A 154 24.47 -10.13 11.32
N LYS A 155 24.55 -10.98 12.34
CA LYS A 155 25.76 -11.72 12.70
C LYS A 155 25.43 -12.99 13.45
N VAL A 156 26.20 -14.06 13.19
CA VAL A 156 26.15 -15.33 13.92
C VAL A 156 27.56 -15.64 14.42
N GLU A 157 27.70 -15.86 15.72
CA GLU A 157 28.97 -16.19 16.37
C GLU A 157 28.87 -17.57 17.08
N ASP A 158 30.01 -18.25 17.21
CA ASP A 158 30.10 -19.42 18.08
C ASP A 158 30.22 -19.03 19.57
N ALA A 159 30.17 -20.03 20.46
CA ALA A 159 30.28 -19.81 21.91
C ALA A 159 31.62 -19.19 22.38
N ARG A 160 32.62 -19.08 21.49
CA ARG A 160 33.94 -18.47 21.76
C ARG A 160 34.05 -17.08 21.12
N GLY A 161 32.98 -16.55 20.54
CA GLY A 161 32.96 -15.24 19.88
C GLY A 161 33.53 -15.25 18.46
N LYS A 162 33.74 -16.41 17.84
CA LYS A 162 34.18 -16.46 16.44
C LYS A 162 32.99 -16.25 15.52
N THR A 163 33.05 -15.24 14.64
CA THR A 163 32.05 -15.02 13.58
C THR A 163 31.97 -16.24 12.66
N ILE A 164 30.79 -16.85 12.58
CA ILE A 164 30.44 -17.93 11.65
C ILE A 164 29.90 -17.32 10.35
N TRP A 165 29.06 -16.30 10.49
CA TRP A 165 28.42 -15.60 9.38
C TRP A 165 28.14 -14.15 9.77
N GLU A 166 28.22 -13.26 8.79
CA GLU A 166 27.91 -11.85 8.94
C GLU A 166 27.20 -11.37 7.68
N TYR A 167 26.12 -10.62 7.87
CA TYR A 167 25.37 -10.05 6.78
C TYR A 167 26.25 -9.07 6.00
N LYS A 168 26.25 -9.21 4.67
CA LYS A 168 26.89 -8.25 3.77
C LYS A 168 25.79 -7.53 3.02
N GLU A 169 25.77 -6.22 3.14
CA GLU A 169 24.80 -5.39 2.44
C GLU A 169 24.99 -5.57 0.93
N GLU A 170 23.93 -6.03 0.26
CA GLU A 170 23.90 -6.12 -1.19
C GLU A 170 23.59 -4.76 -1.78
N ARG A 171 24.00 -4.55 -3.05
CA ARG A 171 23.63 -3.34 -3.77
C ARG A 171 22.11 -3.26 -3.85
N LYS A 172 21.53 -2.22 -3.26
CA LYS A 172 20.10 -1.95 -3.31
C LYS A 172 19.65 -1.75 -4.76
N LYS A 173 18.45 -2.26 -5.07
CA LYS A 173 17.84 -2.12 -6.40
C LYS A 173 17.04 -0.82 -6.42
N GLN A 174 17.36 0.07 -7.37
CA GLN A 174 16.53 1.24 -7.65
C GLN A 174 15.25 0.80 -8.37
N VAL A 175 14.10 1.04 -7.75
CA VAL A 175 12.77 0.63 -8.26
C VAL A 175 11.91 1.82 -8.69
N MET A 176 12.27 3.03 -8.25
CA MET A 176 11.66 4.29 -8.68
C MET A 176 12.70 5.41 -8.66
N SER A 177 12.40 6.53 -9.31
CA SER A 177 13.27 7.71 -9.24
C SER A 177 13.06 8.46 -7.92
N GLU A 178 14.02 9.33 -7.57
CA GLU A 178 13.90 10.19 -6.39
C GLU A 178 12.69 11.14 -6.52
N GLU A 179 12.38 11.60 -7.73
CA GLU A 179 11.21 12.44 -8.01
C GLU A 179 9.90 11.67 -7.78
N GLU A 180 9.82 10.43 -8.26
CA GLU A 180 8.66 9.56 -8.05
C GLU A 180 8.41 9.29 -6.55
N ALA A 181 9.48 8.99 -5.80
CA ALA A 181 9.42 8.81 -4.36
C ALA A 181 8.99 10.11 -3.64
N PHE A 182 9.58 11.24 -4.02
CA PHE A 182 9.27 12.55 -3.47
C PHE A 182 7.79 12.91 -3.66
N LEU A 183 7.22 12.68 -4.85
CA LEU A 183 5.81 12.99 -5.11
C LEU A 183 4.86 12.19 -4.21
N ILE A 184 5.15 10.90 -3.97
CA ILE A 184 4.36 10.08 -3.04
C ILE A 184 4.49 10.60 -1.61
N ASN A 185 5.71 10.84 -1.13
CA ASN A 185 5.96 11.36 0.21
C ASN A 185 5.26 12.70 0.42
N HIS A 186 5.45 13.64 -0.51
CA HIS A 186 4.91 15.00 -0.43
C HIS A 186 3.38 15.04 -0.48
N VAL A 187 2.72 14.05 -1.08
CA VAL A 187 1.26 13.92 -1.02
C VAL A 187 0.80 13.34 0.31
N LEU A 188 1.51 12.33 0.84
CA LEU A 188 1.07 11.57 2.00
C LEU A 188 1.48 12.18 3.36
N SER A 189 2.47 13.09 3.37
CA SER A 189 2.81 13.90 4.54
C SER A 189 2.02 15.21 4.65
N ASP A 190 1.38 15.66 3.57
CA ASP A 190 0.59 16.89 3.59
C ASP A 190 -0.82 16.65 4.14
N ASN A 191 -1.09 17.19 5.33
CA ASN A 191 -2.41 17.12 5.93
C ASN A 191 -3.50 17.80 5.08
N ASN A 192 -3.17 18.83 4.30
CA ASN A 192 -4.14 19.47 3.40
C ASN A 192 -4.64 18.51 2.33
N ALA A 193 -3.77 17.66 1.79
CA ALA A 193 -4.15 16.62 0.83
C ALA A 193 -5.11 15.56 1.43
N ARG A 194 -5.14 15.45 2.76
CA ARG A 194 -5.85 14.43 3.55
C ARG A 194 -7.18 14.92 4.14
N LEU A 195 -7.44 16.23 4.07
CA LEU A 195 -8.58 16.88 4.72
C LEU A 195 -9.94 16.30 4.32
N LEU A 196 -10.11 15.91 3.05
CA LEU A 196 -11.43 15.54 2.54
C LEU A 196 -12.01 14.30 3.22
N THR A 197 -11.17 13.41 3.75
CA THR A 197 -11.61 12.19 4.44
C THR A 197 -11.31 12.24 5.93
N PHE A 198 -10.16 12.79 6.31
CA PHE A 198 -9.65 12.68 7.68
C PHE A 198 -9.84 13.94 8.53
N GLY A 199 -10.21 15.07 7.91
CA GLY A 199 -10.30 16.37 8.57
C GLY A 199 -8.95 16.91 9.06
N ALA A 200 -8.97 18.11 9.63
CA ALA A 200 -7.75 18.82 10.05
C ALA A 200 -7.09 18.21 11.29
N ASN A 201 -7.89 17.61 12.19
CA ASN A 201 -7.47 17.13 13.52
C ASN A 201 -7.31 15.61 13.57
N SER A 202 -6.94 14.97 12.45
CA SER A 202 -6.67 13.54 12.43
C SER A 202 -5.54 13.18 13.42
N TYR A 203 -5.69 12.09 14.18
CA TYR A 203 -4.60 11.54 15.01
C TYR A 203 -3.38 11.11 14.17
N LEU A 204 -3.55 10.96 12.85
CA LEU A 204 -2.49 10.65 11.90
C LEU A 204 -1.93 11.90 11.20
N ASN A 205 -2.26 13.10 11.69
CA ASN A 205 -1.57 14.34 11.33
C ASN A 205 -0.26 14.42 12.14
N MET A 206 0.83 13.99 11.51
CA MET A 206 2.13 13.81 12.14
C MET A 206 3.14 14.93 11.76
N GLY A 207 2.65 16.03 11.17
CA GLY A 207 3.51 17.06 10.55
C GLY A 207 3.99 16.67 9.15
N SER A 208 4.74 17.56 8.51
CA SER A 208 5.17 17.42 7.10
C SER A 208 6.32 16.43 6.87
N GLU A 209 6.98 15.99 7.94
CA GLU A 209 8.13 15.07 7.90
C GLU A 209 7.70 13.59 7.89
N ILE A 210 6.44 13.30 8.21
CA ILE A 210 5.95 11.93 8.34
C ILE A 210 4.80 11.71 7.36
N ALA A 211 5.05 10.85 6.37
CA ALA A 211 4.01 10.36 5.47
C ALA A 211 3.26 9.19 6.11
N VAL A 212 1.94 9.13 5.87
CA VAL A 212 1.09 8.05 6.41
C VAL A 212 0.10 7.57 5.36
N LYS A 213 -0.04 6.25 5.25
CA LYS A 213 -1.10 5.60 4.49
C LYS A 213 -1.89 4.63 5.34
N THR A 214 -3.20 4.80 5.33
CA THR A 214 -4.16 3.85 5.90
C THR A 214 -4.63 2.84 4.86
N GLY A 215 -4.95 1.62 5.30
CA GLY A 215 -5.60 0.58 4.53
C GLY A 215 -6.78 0.01 5.31
N THR A 216 -7.94 -0.04 4.68
CA THR A 216 -9.16 -0.61 5.26
C THR A 216 -9.79 -1.48 4.20
N THR A 217 -10.13 -2.73 4.56
CA THR A 217 -10.89 -3.64 3.68
C THR A 217 -12.38 -3.41 3.84
N ASN A 218 -13.18 -3.69 2.80
CA ASN A 218 -14.62 -3.43 2.80
C ASN A 218 -15.36 -4.13 3.96
N ASP A 219 -14.92 -5.34 4.31
CA ASP A 219 -15.51 -6.14 5.39
C ASP A 219 -14.91 -5.82 6.78
N LYS A 220 -14.02 -4.83 6.88
CA LYS A 220 -13.28 -4.48 8.11
C LYS A 220 -12.61 -5.72 8.74
N ARG A 221 -12.06 -6.60 7.90
CA ARG A 221 -11.28 -7.76 8.33
C ARG A 221 -9.84 -7.36 8.64
N ASP A 222 -9.33 -6.39 7.88
CA ASP A 222 -7.97 -5.92 7.97
C ASP A 222 -7.94 -4.39 8.01
N ASN A 223 -7.27 -3.85 9.01
CA ASN A 223 -6.92 -2.45 9.12
C ASN A 223 -5.41 -2.31 9.18
N TRP A 224 -4.89 -1.47 8.31
CA TRP A 224 -3.48 -1.22 8.11
C TRP A 224 -3.19 0.24 8.32
N THR A 225 -2.06 0.55 8.92
CA THR A 225 -1.47 1.89 8.86
C THR A 225 0.02 1.75 8.71
N ILE A 226 0.57 2.39 7.67
CA ILE A 226 2.01 2.48 7.46
C ILE A 226 2.38 3.96 7.54
N GLY A 227 3.27 4.29 8.46
CA GLY A 227 3.83 5.63 8.62
C GLY A 227 5.34 5.59 8.45
N TRP A 228 5.91 6.59 7.80
CA TRP A 228 7.35 6.65 7.58
C TRP A 228 7.89 8.07 7.54
N SER A 229 9.16 8.17 7.90
CA SER A 229 10.06 9.30 7.71
C SER A 229 11.24 8.84 6.86
N ASP A 230 12.21 9.71 6.63
CA ASP A 230 13.43 9.46 5.87
C ASP A 230 14.32 8.35 6.48
N SER A 231 14.11 8.01 7.76
CA SER A 231 14.96 7.06 8.50
C SER A 231 14.22 5.89 9.15
N ILE A 232 12.91 6.03 9.41
CA ILE A 232 12.11 5.04 10.15
C ILE A 232 10.79 4.81 9.44
N LEU A 233 10.41 3.54 9.33
CA LEU A 233 9.11 3.09 8.88
C LEU A 233 8.45 2.21 9.93
N VAL A 234 7.16 2.42 10.18
CA VAL A 234 6.34 1.65 11.10
C VAL A 234 5.10 1.16 10.34
N GLY A 235 4.90 -0.16 10.33
CA GLY A 235 3.69 -0.80 9.81
C GLY A 235 2.89 -1.43 10.95
N VAL A 236 1.60 -1.13 11.03
CA VAL A 236 0.67 -1.67 12.02
C VAL A 236 -0.48 -2.35 11.30
N TRP A 237 -0.84 -3.55 11.76
CA TRP A 237 -2.03 -4.27 11.34
C TRP A 237 -2.92 -4.57 12.55
N VAL A 238 -4.24 -4.49 12.34
CA VAL A 238 -5.27 -4.91 13.29
C VAL A 238 -6.35 -5.69 12.54
N GLY A 239 -6.71 -6.85 13.07
CA GLY A 239 -7.70 -7.76 12.50
C GLY A 239 -7.81 -9.04 13.34
N ASN A 240 -8.66 -9.96 12.92
CA ASN A 240 -8.76 -11.28 13.54
C ASN A 240 -7.90 -12.29 12.79
N ASN A 241 -7.19 -13.14 13.53
CA ASN A 241 -6.30 -14.17 12.97
C ASN A 241 -7.05 -15.17 12.05
N ASP A 242 -8.32 -15.44 12.34
CA ASP A 242 -9.19 -16.32 11.55
C ASP A 242 -9.83 -15.65 10.31
N ASN A 243 -9.45 -14.39 10.02
CA ASN A 243 -10.03 -13.57 8.95
C ASN A 243 -11.52 -13.24 9.15
N SER A 244 -12.11 -13.48 10.32
CA SER A 244 -13.47 -13.03 10.62
C SER A 244 -13.53 -11.49 10.69
N PRO A 245 -14.68 -10.86 10.39
CA PRO A 245 -14.83 -9.41 10.52
C PRO A 245 -14.62 -8.93 11.96
N MET A 246 -13.96 -7.79 12.15
CA MET A 246 -13.85 -7.17 13.48
C MET A 246 -15.22 -6.70 13.98
N LYS A 247 -15.46 -6.82 15.29
CA LYS A 247 -16.64 -6.23 15.94
C LYS A 247 -16.48 -4.69 16.01
N GLN A 248 -17.57 -3.96 15.81
CA GLN A 248 -17.62 -2.51 15.99
C GLN A 248 -17.76 -2.15 17.47
#